data_AF-A0A838IGM3-F1
#
_entry.id   AF-A0A838IGM3-F1
#
_cell.length_a   1.000
_cell.length_b   1.000
_cell.length_c   1.000
_cell.angle_alpha   90.00
_cell.angle_beta   90.00
_cell.angle_gamma   90.00
#
_symmetry.space_group_name_H-M   'P 1'
#
loop_
_entity.id
_entity.type
_entity.pdbx_description
1 polymer ?
#
loop_
_entity_poly.entity_id
_entity_poly.type
_entity_poly.pdbx_seq_one_letter_code
_entity_poly.pdbx_strand_id
1 'polypeptide(L)'
;MYIPGHLAVGYLVVVAAGGASRGANLIGALVPVWVGVLTPDIIDKSIKLVGLSVFGRTVGHSVLSLALIVGMWAMLARREWKHASKLGWFVAGVGLHLITDLVNDLVAGVMYTRYLFSAWFSWPYMNPDMAAWQVESVLSPYNFHFTPLEIVTVVLALWMTFQRRRVRLIVDPARET
;
A
#
# COMPACT_ATOMS: atom_id res chain seq x y z
N MET A 1 -1.17 -1.08 8.26
CA MET A 1 -1.19 0.39 8.19
C MET A 1 -2.58 0.83 7.73
N TYR A 2 -3.05 2.05 7.99
CA TYR A 2 -4.35 2.49 7.46
C TYR A 2 -4.25 3.07 6.04
N ILE A 3 -5.41 3.26 5.42
CA ILE A 3 -5.59 3.81 4.07
C ILE A 3 -4.73 5.08 3.84
N PRO A 4 -4.72 6.09 4.74
CA PRO A 4 -3.91 7.30 4.53
C PRO A 4 -2.41 6.99 4.42
N GLY A 5 -1.88 6.10 5.26
CA GLY A 5 -0.50 5.65 5.17
C GLY A 5 -0.18 4.97 3.84
N HIS A 6 -1.06 4.10 3.35
CA HIS A 6 -0.83 3.37 2.09
C HIS A 6 -0.82 4.32 0.89
N LEU A 7 -1.76 5.26 0.87
CA LEU A 7 -1.82 6.32 -0.15
C LEU A 7 -0.61 7.25 -0.08
N ALA A 8 -0.15 7.58 1.13
CA ALA A 8 1.02 8.41 1.35
C ALA A 8 2.31 7.73 0.84
N VAL A 9 2.52 6.45 1.15
CA VAL A 9 3.67 5.68 0.62
C VAL A 9 3.61 5.59 -0.90
N GLY A 10 2.44 5.27 -1.47
CA GLY A 10 2.26 5.25 -2.92
C GLY A 10 2.60 6.59 -3.57
N TYR A 11 2.16 7.71 -2.98
CA TYR A 11 2.51 9.04 -3.42
C TYR A 11 4.02 9.30 -3.37
N LEU A 12 4.66 9.04 -2.21
CA LEU A 12 6.09 9.26 -2.01
C LEU A 12 6.95 8.49 -3.01
N VAL A 13 6.57 7.24 -3.33
CA VAL A 13 7.28 6.43 -4.33
C VAL A 13 7.12 6.99 -5.74
N VAL A 14 5.91 7.38 -6.14
CA VAL A 14 5.68 8.02 -7.46
C VAL A 14 6.46 9.33 -7.56
N VAL A 15 6.50 10.11 -6.48
CA VAL A 15 7.30 11.33 -6.35
C VAL A 15 8.78 11.04 -6.54
N ALA A 16 9.33 10.05 -5.81
CA ALA A 16 10.74 9.70 -5.82
C ALA A 16 11.18 9.11 -7.17
N ALA A 17 10.29 8.35 -7.84
CA ALA A 17 10.53 7.79 -9.17
C ALA A 17 10.50 8.83 -10.31
N GLY A 18 10.48 10.13 -9.99
CA GLY A 18 10.48 11.20 -10.99
C GLY A 18 9.13 11.45 -11.64
N GLY A 19 8.02 10.89 -11.11
CA GLY A 19 6.66 11.11 -11.61
C GLY A 19 6.19 12.57 -11.58
N ALA A 20 6.97 13.47 -10.96
CA ALA A 20 6.71 14.90 -10.94
C ALA A 20 7.79 15.77 -11.59
N SER A 21 8.75 15.16 -12.30
CA SER A 21 9.70 15.88 -13.15
C SER A 21 8.96 16.57 -14.30
N ARG A 22 9.54 17.66 -14.85
CA ARG A 22 8.95 18.38 -16.00
C ARG A 22 8.68 17.40 -17.15
N GLY A 23 7.41 17.23 -17.51
CA GLY A 23 6.96 16.32 -18.57
C GLY A 23 6.39 14.96 -18.10
N ALA A 24 6.55 14.59 -16.83
CA ALA A 24 5.98 13.35 -16.29
C ALA A 24 4.49 13.53 -15.93
N ASN A 25 3.64 12.60 -16.36
CA ASN A 25 2.22 12.57 -16.00
C ASN A 25 2.03 11.98 -14.60
N LEU A 26 2.17 12.82 -13.58
CA LEU A 26 2.01 12.44 -12.17
C LEU A 26 0.71 11.67 -11.93
N ILE A 27 -0.42 12.18 -12.42
CA ILE A 27 -1.74 11.56 -12.25
C ILE A 27 -1.77 10.19 -12.94
N GLY A 28 -1.16 10.08 -14.13
CA GLY A 28 -1.07 8.85 -14.89
C GLY A 28 -0.31 7.72 -14.19
N ALA A 29 0.65 8.04 -13.32
CA ALA A 29 1.36 7.07 -12.47
C ALA A 29 0.68 6.88 -11.10
N LEU A 30 0.15 7.95 -10.51
CA LEU A 30 -0.41 7.95 -9.17
C LEU A 30 -1.72 7.16 -9.08
N VAL A 31 -2.61 7.30 -10.07
CA VAL A 31 -3.91 6.61 -10.05
C VAL A 31 -3.72 5.08 -10.04
N PRO A 32 -2.96 4.46 -10.95
CA PRO A 32 -2.73 3.01 -10.88
C PRO A 32 -2.06 2.57 -9.58
N VAL A 33 -1.07 3.32 -9.07
CA VAL A 33 -0.43 3.01 -7.79
C VAL A 33 -1.43 3.03 -6.64
N TRP A 34 -2.29 4.05 -6.56
CA TRP A 34 -3.31 4.15 -5.53
C TRP A 34 -4.35 3.04 -5.61
N VAL A 35 -4.77 2.68 -6.82
CA VAL A 35 -5.63 1.50 -7.00
C VAL A 35 -4.90 0.24 -6.52
N GLY A 36 -3.62 0.09 -6.86
CA GLY A 36 -2.79 -1.04 -6.43
C GLY A 36 -2.65 -1.14 -4.92
N VAL A 37 -2.33 -0.04 -4.23
CA VAL A 37 -2.18 -0.06 -2.77
C VAL A 37 -3.50 -0.33 -2.04
N LEU A 38 -4.66 0.00 -2.63
CA LEU A 38 -5.94 -0.28 -1.98
C LEU A 38 -6.46 -1.69 -2.27
N THR A 39 -5.97 -2.34 -3.32
CA THR A 39 -6.52 -3.60 -3.83
C THR A 39 -6.49 -4.74 -2.80
N PRO A 40 -5.38 -5.01 -2.09
CA PRO A 40 -5.33 -6.08 -1.09
C PRO A 40 -6.41 -5.93 0.01
N ASP A 41 -6.58 -4.71 0.51
CA ASP A 41 -7.58 -4.40 1.53
C ASP A 41 -9.00 -4.46 0.99
N ILE A 42 -9.27 -3.93 -0.21
CA ILE A 42 -10.61 -4.04 -0.81
C ILE A 42 -11.03 -5.51 -0.90
N ILE A 43 -10.12 -6.39 -1.34
CA ILE A 43 -10.40 -7.83 -1.44
C ILE A 43 -10.64 -8.43 -0.05
N ASP A 44 -9.67 -8.33 0.85
CA ASP A 44 -9.72 -9.08 2.10
C ASP A 44 -10.70 -8.49 3.13
N LYS A 45 -10.90 -7.17 3.14
CA LYS A 45 -11.92 -6.55 4.00
C LYS A 45 -13.33 -6.86 3.50
N SER A 46 -13.54 -7.02 2.19
CA SER A 46 -14.82 -7.51 1.68
C SER A 46 -15.08 -8.96 2.10
N ILE A 47 -14.07 -9.84 2.04
CA ILE A 47 -14.15 -11.23 2.53
C ILE A 47 -14.48 -11.25 4.02
N LYS A 48 -13.83 -10.39 4.82
CA LYS A 48 -14.14 -10.23 6.24
C LYS A 48 -15.57 -9.73 6.46
N LEU A 49 -16.02 -8.74 5.69
CA LEU A 49 -17.34 -8.13 5.84
C LEU A 49 -18.47 -9.17 5.66
N VAL A 50 -18.29 -10.15 4.78
CA VAL A 50 -19.24 -11.25 4.57
C VAL A 50 -19.02 -12.44 5.50
N GLY A 51 -18.12 -12.33 6.49
CA GLY A 51 -17.89 -13.34 7.52
C GLY A 51 -17.03 -14.53 7.09
N LEU A 52 -16.34 -14.45 5.94
CA LEU A 52 -15.51 -15.55 5.43
C LEU A 52 -14.06 -15.54 5.98
N SER A 53 -13.66 -14.47 6.66
CA SER A 53 -12.36 -14.35 7.34
C SER A 53 -12.52 -13.54 8.62
N VAL A 54 -11.80 -13.89 9.69
CA VAL A 54 -11.86 -13.17 10.98
C VAL A 54 -10.96 -11.94 10.91
N PHE A 55 -9.73 -12.11 10.45
CA PHE A 55 -8.74 -11.03 10.39
C PHE A 55 -8.84 -10.17 9.13
N GLY A 56 -9.41 -10.70 8.04
CA GLY A 56 -9.49 -10.00 6.75
C GLY A 56 -8.10 -9.72 6.19
N ARG A 57 -7.25 -10.76 6.19
CA ARG A 57 -5.91 -10.81 5.59
C ARG A 57 -5.68 -12.22 5.04
N THR A 58 -6.13 -12.41 3.80
CA THR A 58 -6.23 -13.70 3.11
C THR A 58 -5.61 -13.60 1.71
N VAL A 59 -6.40 -13.84 0.66
CA VAL A 59 -5.95 -13.85 -0.73
C VAL A 59 -5.35 -12.52 -1.16
N GLY A 60 -5.93 -11.38 -0.78
CA GLY A 60 -5.46 -10.05 -1.17
C GLY A 60 -4.05 -9.74 -0.65
N HIS A 61 -3.75 -10.21 0.56
CA HIS A 61 -2.45 -10.03 1.21
C HIS A 61 -1.43 -11.14 0.91
N SER A 62 -1.77 -12.14 0.10
CA SER A 62 -0.88 -13.28 -0.15
C SER A 62 0.23 -12.98 -1.15
N VAL A 63 1.41 -13.58 -0.96
CA VAL A 63 2.50 -13.58 -1.96
C VAL A 63 2.07 -14.27 -3.24
N LEU A 64 1.21 -15.28 -3.15
CA LEU A 64 0.67 -15.97 -4.31
C LEU A 64 -0.08 -15.00 -5.23
N SER A 65 -0.99 -14.17 -4.67
CA SER A 65 -1.70 -13.15 -5.44
C SER A 65 -0.75 -12.12 -6.04
N LEU A 66 0.25 -11.66 -5.28
CA LEU A 66 1.28 -10.77 -5.84
C LEU A 66 2.01 -11.43 -7.01
N ALA A 67 2.43 -12.69 -6.87
CA ALA A 67 3.15 -13.43 -7.90
C ALA A 67 2.32 -13.60 -9.18
N LEU A 68 1.01 -13.86 -9.05
CA LEU A 68 0.09 -13.93 -10.18
C LEU A 68 -0.04 -12.58 -10.89
N ILE A 69 -0.22 -11.50 -10.12
CA ILE A 69 -0.31 -10.12 -10.67
C ILE A 69 0.99 -9.73 -11.39
N VAL A 70 2.15 -10.02 -10.78
CA VAL A 70 3.47 -9.80 -11.38
C VAL A 70 3.64 -10.63 -12.65
N GLY A 71 3.21 -11.90 -12.64
CA GLY A 71 3.26 -12.78 -13.80
C GLY A 71 2.41 -12.25 -14.97
N MET A 72 1.17 -11.82 -14.69
CA MET A 72 0.30 -11.18 -15.67
C MET A 72 0.93 -9.93 -16.27
N TRP A 73 1.51 -9.08 -15.42
CA TRP A 73 2.25 -7.90 -15.88
C TRP A 73 3.43 -8.27 -16.77
N ALA A 74 4.26 -9.22 -16.35
CA ALA A 74 5.42 -9.68 -17.13
C ALA A 74 5.02 -10.26 -18.50
N MET A 75 3.89 -10.97 -18.57
CA MET A 75 3.36 -11.49 -19.83
C MET A 75 2.88 -10.38 -20.76
N LEU A 76 2.17 -9.37 -20.24
CA LEU A 76 1.69 -8.24 -21.03
C LEU A 76 2.82 -7.28 -21.44
N ALA A 77 3.81 -7.11 -20.57
CA ALA A 77 5.04 -6.36 -20.83
C ALA A 77 5.79 -6.85 -22.07
N ARG A 78 5.78 -8.17 -22.29
CA ARG A 78 6.41 -8.79 -23.46
C ARG A 78 5.67 -8.54 -24.77
N ARG A 79 4.38 -8.18 -24.73
CA ARG A 79 3.53 -8.01 -25.92
C ARG A 79 3.32 -6.55 -26.29
N GLU A 80 2.97 -5.70 -25.32
CA GLU A 80 2.58 -4.31 -25.60
C GLU A 80 3.04 -3.36 -24.48
N TRP A 81 4.09 -2.60 -24.77
CA TRP A 81 4.78 -1.83 -23.74
C TRP A 81 3.97 -0.66 -23.17
N LYS A 82 3.06 -0.10 -23.97
CA LYS A 82 2.19 1.02 -23.58
C LYS A 82 1.22 0.65 -22.46
N HIS A 83 0.55 -0.50 -22.55
CA HIS A 83 -0.41 -0.96 -21.53
C HIS A 83 0.28 -1.51 -20.27
N ALA A 84 1.45 -2.11 -20.46
CA ALA A 84 2.27 -2.61 -19.37
C ALA A 84 2.81 -1.51 -18.44
N SER A 85 2.89 -0.26 -18.90
CA SER A 85 3.33 0.87 -18.05
C SER A 85 2.34 1.15 -16.91
N LYS A 86 1.03 1.24 -17.19
CA LYS A 86 -0.01 1.46 -16.17
C LYS A 86 -0.17 0.26 -15.25
N LEU A 87 -0.14 -0.94 -15.83
CA LEU A 87 -0.19 -2.17 -15.04
C LEU A 87 1.03 -2.31 -14.14
N GLY A 88 2.22 -1.90 -14.60
CA GLY A 88 3.43 -1.88 -13.78
C GLY A 88 3.31 -0.98 -12.55
N TRP A 89 2.72 0.21 -12.72
CA TRP A 89 2.40 1.10 -11.60
C TRP A 89 1.38 0.49 -10.63
N PHE A 90 0.36 -0.21 -11.14
CA PHE A 90 -0.57 -0.96 -10.31
C PHE A 90 0.12 -2.08 -9.52
N VAL A 91 0.94 -2.91 -10.19
CA VAL A 91 1.71 -4.00 -9.56
C VAL A 91 2.63 -3.44 -8.47
N ALA A 92 3.30 -2.32 -8.75
CA ALA A 92 4.11 -1.62 -7.76
C ALA A 92 3.26 -1.19 -6.55
N GLY A 93 2.06 -0.66 -6.77
CA GLY A 93 1.12 -0.33 -5.70
C GLY A 93 0.75 -1.54 -4.82
N VAL A 94 0.40 -2.68 -5.43
CA VAL A 94 0.11 -3.92 -4.70
C VAL A 94 1.32 -4.36 -3.87
N GLY A 95 2.52 -4.34 -4.46
CA GLY A 95 3.75 -4.68 -3.74
C GLY A 95 4.04 -3.72 -2.58
N LEU A 96 3.83 -2.42 -2.78
CA LEU A 96 3.99 -1.41 -1.72
C LEU A 96 3.02 -1.61 -0.57
N HIS A 97 1.78 -2.06 -0.83
CA HIS A 97 0.84 -2.41 0.24
C HIS A 97 1.43 -3.50 1.13
N LEU A 98 1.84 -4.63 0.54
CA LEU A 98 2.34 -5.78 1.28
C LEU A 98 3.63 -5.48 2.02
N ILE A 99 4.58 -4.78 1.39
CA ILE A 99 5.82 -4.37 2.05
C ILE A 99 5.51 -3.45 3.23
N THR A 100 4.63 -2.47 3.04
CA THR A 100 4.36 -1.52 4.13
C THR A 100 3.61 -2.17 5.27
N ASP A 101 2.69 -3.08 4.99
CA ASP A 101 2.03 -3.87 6.04
C ASP A 101 3.02 -4.77 6.78
N LEU A 102 3.95 -5.42 6.08
CA LEU A 102 5.02 -6.21 6.74
C LEU A 102 5.88 -5.35 7.65
N VAL A 103 6.34 -4.19 7.18
CA VAL A 103 7.16 -3.27 7.97
C VAL A 103 6.37 -2.73 9.16
N ASN A 104 5.09 -2.38 8.95
CA ASN A 104 4.20 -1.91 10.00
C ASN A 104 3.98 -2.98 11.07
N ASP A 105 3.76 -4.24 10.67
CA ASP A 105 3.57 -5.36 11.58
C ASP A 105 4.86 -5.71 12.33
N LEU A 106 6.02 -5.54 11.69
CA LEU A 106 7.32 -5.67 12.36
C LEU A 106 7.52 -4.58 13.42
N VAL A 107 7.27 -3.32 13.06
CA VAL A 107 7.38 -2.18 13.99
C VAL A 107 6.40 -2.35 15.15
N ALA A 108 5.14 -2.67 14.87
CA ALA A 108 4.13 -2.93 15.89
C ALA A 108 4.48 -4.15 16.76
N GLY A 109 5.04 -5.19 16.14
CA GLY A 109 5.57 -6.37 16.81
C GLY A 109 6.64 -6.00 17.84
N VAL A 110 7.65 -5.23 17.44
CA VAL A 110 8.72 -4.78 18.35
C VAL A 110 8.17 -3.87 19.45
N MET A 111 7.27 -2.95 19.12
CA MET A 111 6.82 -1.90 20.04
C MET A 111 5.75 -2.36 21.04
N TYR A 112 4.84 -3.25 20.63
CA TYR A 112 3.59 -3.49 21.38
C TYR A 112 3.35 -4.95 21.73
N THR A 113 3.58 -5.88 20.79
CA THR A 113 3.05 -7.24 20.93
C THR A 113 4.11 -8.32 21.12
N ARG A 114 5.39 -8.01 20.81
CA ARG A 114 6.50 -8.98 20.67
C ARG A 114 6.24 -10.10 19.66
N TYR A 115 5.25 -9.92 18.78
CA TYR A 115 4.83 -10.91 17.80
C TYR A 115 4.80 -10.30 16.40
N LEU A 116 5.40 -10.99 15.42
CA LEU A 116 5.31 -10.61 14.02
C LEU A 116 4.08 -11.25 13.39
N PHE A 117 3.09 -10.42 13.07
CA PHE A 117 1.88 -10.85 12.39
C PHE A 117 2.11 -10.91 10.88
N SER A 118 2.72 -11.99 10.37
CA SER A 118 3.05 -12.13 8.93
C SER A 118 2.48 -13.39 8.26
N ALA A 119 1.73 -14.21 9.00
CA ALA A 119 1.18 -15.48 8.48
C ALA A 119 0.27 -15.30 7.25
N TRP A 120 -0.24 -14.09 7.01
CA TRP A 120 -1.03 -13.75 5.83
C TRP A 120 -0.23 -13.81 4.51
N PHE A 121 1.11 -13.76 4.54
CA PHE A 121 1.96 -13.87 3.35
C PHE A 121 1.79 -15.22 2.62
N SER A 122 1.55 -16.30 3.37
CA SER A 122 1.62 -17.69 2.88
C SER A 122 0.26 -18.32 2.59
N TRP A 123 -0.82 -17.52 2.53
CA TRP A 123 -2.12 -18.02 2.09
C TRP A 123 -2.01 -18.67 0.69
N PRO A 124 -2.68 -19.82 0.43
CA PRO A 124 -3.66 -20.51 1.27
C PRO A 124 -3.07 -21.53 2.26
N TYR A 125 -1.75 -21.69 2.33
CA TYR A 125 -1.13 -22.71 3.19
C TYR A 125 -1.18 -22.36 4.67
N MET A 126 -1.06 -21.07 4.98
CA MET A 126 -1.22 -20.55 6.33
C MET A 126 -1.86 -19.18 6.25
N ASN A 127 -2.69 -18.85 7.23
CA ASN A 127 -3.18 -17.51 7.47
C ASN A 127 -3.51 -17.34 8.97
N PRO A 128 -3.72 -16.11 9.45
CA PRO A 128 -4.03 -15.86 10.85
C PRO A 128 -5.31 -16.53 11.37
N ASP A 129 -6.30 -16.78 10.51
CA ASP A 129 -7.55 -17.47 10.85
C ASP A 129 -7.33 -18.99 11.11
N MET A 130 -6.21 -19.56 10.66
CA MET A 130 -5.91 -21.00 10.77
C MET A 130 -5.18 -21.38 12.07
N ALA A 131 -4.71 -20.40 12.85
CA ALA A 131 -4.06 -20.68 14.12
C ALA A 131 -5.11 -21.08 15.18
N ALA A 132 -4.91 -22.22 15.86
CA ALA A 132 -5.78 -22.67 16.96
C ALA A 132 -5.78 -21.71 18.16
N TRP A 133 -4.74 -20.89 18.25
CA TRP A 133 -4.53 -19.85 19.23
C TRP A 133 -5.07 -18.59 18.58
N GLN A 134 -6.38 -18.36 18.71
CA GLN A 134 -6.86 -17.01 18.52
C GLN A 134 -6.21 -16.23 19.65
N VAL A 135 -5.26 -15.35 19.32
CA VAL A 135 -4.79 -14.36 20.27
C VAL A 135 -6.05 -13.57 20.59
N GLU A 136 -6.72 -13.94 21.69
CA GLU A 136 -7.69 -13.07 22.34
C GLU A 136 -6.98 -11.75 22.38
N SER A 137 -7.54 -10.77 21.69
CA SER A 137 -6.95 -9.47 21.60
C SER A 137 -6.83 -8.96 23.03
N VAL A 138 -5.67 -9.16 23.65
CA VAL A 138 -5.39 -8.66 25.01
C VAL A 138 -5.47 -7.12 25.01
N LEU A 139 -5.76 -6.50 23.85
CA LEU A 139 -5.97 -5.08 23.58
C LEU A 139 -7.11 -4.74 22.58
N SER A 140 -8.16 -5.55 22.34
CA SER A 140 -9.34 -5.04 21.59
C SER A 140 -10.31 -4.39 22.59
N PRO A 141 -10.62 -3.10 22.43
CA PRO A 141 -11.21 -2.59 21.20
C PRO A 141 -10.45 -1.38 20.63
N TYR A 142 -10.28 -1.32 19.31
CA TYR A 142 -10.18 -0.05 18.57
C TYR A 142 -9.26 1.05 19.13
N ASN A 143 -8.12 0.72 19.72
CA ASN A 143 -7.09 1.73 19.85
C ASN A 143 -6.45 1.90 18.48
N PHE A 144 -6.89 2.95 17.77
CA PHE A 144 -6.29 3.46 16.54
C PHE A 144 -4.84 3.85 16.82
N HIS A 145 -3.96 2.87 16.99
CA HIS A 145 -2.54 3.10 17.07
C HIS A 145 -2.06 3.24 15.64
N PHE A 146 -2.18 4.46 15.11
CA PHE A 146 -1.29 4.88 14.04
C PHE A 146 0.12 4.56 14.49
N THR A 147 0.83 3.71 13.74
CA THR A 147 2.23 3.47 14.05
C THR A 147 2.99 4.76 13.77
N PRO A 148 4.11 5.02 14.47
CA PRO A 148 4.97 6.15 14.15
C PRO A 148 5.36 6.20 12.66
N LEU A 149 5.53 5.02 12.04
CA LEU A 149 5.79 4.89 10.61
C LEU A 149 4.66 5.49 9.76
N GLU A 150 3.41 5.21 10.09
CA GLU A 150 2.26 5.75 9.38
C GLU A 150 2.18 7.28 9.51
N ILE A 151 2.36 7.80 10.73
CA ILE A 151 2.34 9.25 10.96
C ILE A 151 3.46 9.93 10.16
N VAL A 152 4.68 9.38 10.22
CA VAL A 152 5.83 9.93 9.50
C VAL A 152 5.61 9.90 7.99
N THR A 153 5.09 8.81 7.42
CA THR A 153 4.85 8.71 5.97
C THR A 153 3.78 9.70 5.51
N VAL A 154 2.69 9.86 6.25
CA VAL A 154 1.65 10.86 5.94
C VAL A 154 2.20 12.28 6.03
N VAL A 155 2.90 12.62 7.11
CA VAL A 155 3.51 13.95 7.30
C VAL A 155 4.51 14.27 6.19
N LEU A 156 5.36 13.32 5.81
CA LEU A 156 6.31 13.49 4.71
C LEU A 156 5.60 13.70 3.37
N ALA A 157 4.52 12.97 3.09
CA ALA A 157 3.75 13.14 1.86
C ALA A 157 3.10 14.54 1.78
N LEU A 158 2.52 15.01 2.89
CA LEU A 158 1.96 16.36 2.99
C LEU A 158 3.04 17.43 2.84
N TRP A 159 4.17 17.28 3.53
CA TRP A 159 5.31 18.19 3.43
C TRP A 159 5.84 18.30 2.00
N MET A 160 6.07 17.18 1.32
CA MET A 160 6.52 17.18 -0.08
C MET A 160 5.49 17.85 -1.01
N THR A 161 4.21 17.64 -0.77
CA THR A 161 3.13 18.30 -1.53
C THR A 161 3.18 19.82 -1.34
N PHE A 162 3.35 20.30 -0.11
CA PHE A 162 3.46 21.72 0.21
C PHE A 162 4.71 22.35 -0.43
N GLN A 163 5.88 21.72 -0.28
CA GLN A 163 7.13 22.22 -0.86
C GLN A 163 7.03 22.36 -2.39
N ARG A 164 6.37 21.42 -3.06
CA ARG A 164 6.14 21.48 -4.51
C ARG A 164 5.22 22.62 -4.93
N ARG A 165 4.14 22.88 -4.18
CA ARG A 165 3.26 24.03 -4.44
C ARG A 165 4.04 25.34 -4.29
N ARG A 166 4.83 25.47 -3.23
CA ARG A 166 5.67 26.64 -2.98
C ARG A 166 6.65 26.92 -4.12
N VAL A 167 7.35 25.89 -4.61
CA VAL A 167 8.28 26.05 -5.74
C VAL A 167 7.55 26.47 -7.02
N ARG A 168 6.36 25.91 -7.30
CA ARG A 168 5.57 26.33 -8.47
C ARG A 168 5.16 27.80 -8.42
N LEU A 169 4.68 28.26 -7.25
CA LEU A 169 4.28 29.66 -7.05
C LEU A 169 5.44 30.66 -7.23
N ILE A 170 6.66 30.26 -6.86
CA ILE A 170 7.85 31.12 -7.04
C ILE A 170 8.29 31.18 -8.52
N VAL A 171 8.19 30.07 -9.25
CA VAL A 171 8.74 29.93 -10.60
C VAL A 171 7.77 30.41 -11.69
N ASP A 172 6.46 30.36 -11.47
CA ASP A 172 5.45 30.75 -12.47
C ASP A 172 4.24 31.44 -11.82
N PRO A 173 4.38 32.69 -11.34
CA PRO A 173 3.30 33.41 -10.65
C PRO A 173 2.13 33.79 -11.56
N ALA A 174 2.26 33.69 -12.89
CA ALA A 174 1.32 34.21 -13.88
C ALA A 174 0.18 33.23 -14.28
N ARG A 175 0.09 32.03 -13.67
CA ARG A 175 -0.90 31.01 -14.03
C ARG A 175 -2.09 30.86 -13.07
N GLU A 176 -2.20 31.68 -12.03
CA GLU A 176 -3.28 31.58 -11.02
C GLU A 176 -4.32 32.72 -11.06
N THR A 177 -4.32 33.55 -12.12
CA THR A 177 -5.39 34.53 -12.43
C THR A 177 -6.29 34.01 -13.54
#